data_AF-A0A0A0DW06-F1
#
_entry.id   AF-A0A0A0DW06-F1
#
_cell.length_a   1.000
_cell.length_b   1.000
_cell.length_c   1.000
_cell.angle_alpha   90.00
_cell.angle_beta   90.00
_cell.angle_gamma   90.00
#
_symmetry.space_group_name_H-M   'P 1'
#
loop_
_entity.id
_entity.type
_entity.pdbx_description
1 polymer ?
#
loop_
_entity_poly.entity_id
_entity_poly.type
_entity_poly.pdbx_seq_one_letter_code
_entity_poly.pdbx_strand_id
1 'polypeptide(L)' 'MMRVARCLAALIAMGSLTACAGLINPPQPWEKSLLAKPEMTMDSDGLEAQFTQHILGSKEGSSGGYGVGGGGCGCN' A
#
# COMPACT_ATOMS: atom_id res chain seq x y z
N MET A 1 -3.07 -40.66 -27.51
CA MET A 1 -3.55 -39.30 -27.87
C MET A 1 -4.25 -38.60 -26.69
N MET A 2 -5.28 -39.18 -26.08
CA MET A 2 -6.03 -38.56 -24.96
C MET A 2 -5.22 -38.22 -23.69
N ARG A 3 -4.21 -39.04 -23.35
CA ARG A 3 -3.32 -38.79 -22.20
C ARG A 3 -2.38 -37.59 -22.42
N VAL A 4 -1.90 -37.42 -23.66
CA VAL A 4 -1.01 -36.31 -24.05
C VAL A 4 -1.79 -34.99 -24.04
N ALA A 5 -3.04 -34.99 -24.53
CA ALA A 5 -3.91 -33.82 -24.50
C ALA A 5 -4.22 -33.34 -23.06
N ARG A 6 -4.40 -34.27 -22.12
CA ARG A 6 -4.61 -33.97 -20.69
C ARG A 6 -3.37 -33.36 -20.04
N CYS A 7 -2.18 -33.89 -20.33
CA CYS A 7 -0.92 -33.32 -19.85
C CYS A 7 -0.68 -31.90 -20.39
N LEU A 8 -0.95 -31.67 -21.67
CA LEU A 8 -0.84 -30.35 -22.29
C LEU A 8 -1.83 -29.34 -21.67
N ALA A 9 -3.08 -29.74 -21.47
CA ALA A 9 -4.08 -28.88 -20.81
C ALA A 9 -3.67 -28.51 -19.38
N ALA A 10 -3.09 -29.45 -18.63
CA ALA A 10 -2.61 -29.19 -17.27
C ALA A 10 -1.42 -28.21 -17.26
N LEU A 11 -0.47 -28.34 -18.19
CA LEU A 11 0.67 -27.41 -18.32
C LEU A 11 0.22 -25.99 -18.68
N ILE A 12 -0.75 -25.86 -19.59
CA ILE A 12 -1.32 -24.55 -19.96
C ILE A 12 -2.06 -23.93 -18.77
N ALA A 13 -2.83 -24.71 -18.02
CA ALA A 13 -3.53 -24.24 -16.82
C ALA A 13 -2.59 -23.82 -15.69
N MET A 14 -1.43 -24.45 -15.53
CA MET A 14 -0.42 -24.03 -14.56
C MET A 14 0.33 -22.76 -14.97
N GLY A 15 0.57 -22.56 -16.27
CA GLY A 15 1.24 -21.37 -16.78
C GLY A 15 0.40 -20.08 -16.69
N SER A 16 -0.94 -20.19 -16.64
CA SER A 16 -1.81 -19.01 -16.58
C SER A 16 -1.82 -18.32 -15.21
N LEU A 17 -1.39 -19.00 -14.12
CA LEU A 17 -1.33 -18.40 -12.79
C LEU A 17 -0.29 -17.27 -12.67
N THR A 18 0.75 -17.26 -13.51
CA THR A 18 1.83 -16.26 -13.46
C THR A 18 1.71 -15.19 -14.53
N ALA A 19 0.64 -15.20 -15.34
CA ALA A 19 0.51 -14.35 -16.53
C ALA A 19 0.56 -12.84 -16.21
N CYS A 20 0.10 -12.44 -15.02
CA CYS A 20 0.06 -11.03 -14.62
C CYS A 20 1.30 -10.57 -13.84
N ALA A 21 2.16 -11.50 -13.38
CA ALA A 21 3.31 -11.15 -12.54
C ALA A 21 4.38 -10.35 -13.31
N GLY A 22 4.52 -10.57 -14.62
CA GLY A 22 5.46 -9.84 -15.48
C GLY A 22 4.94 -8.52 -16.06
N LEU A 23 3.66 -8.17 -15.82
CA LEU A 23 3.05 -6.94 -16.32
C LEU A 23 3.28 -5.74 -15.38
N ILE A 24 3.78 -5.99 -14.17
CA ILE A 24 3.97 -4.97 -13.15
C ILE A 24 5.46 -4.65 -13.10
N ASN A 25 5.81 -3.41 -13.46
CA ASN A 25 7.13 -2.85 -13.19
C ASN A 25 7.05 -2.08 -11.87
N PRO A 26 7.49 -2.66 -10.74
CA PRO A 26 7.46 -1.94 -9.47
C PRO A 26 8.36 -0.71 -9.55
N PRO A 27 7.95 0.42 -8.96
CA PRO A 27 8.78 1.62 -8.93
C PRO A 27 10.06 1.36 -8.13
N GLN A 28 11.14 1.97 -8.57
CA GLN A 28 12.42 1.88 -7.90
C GLN A 28 12.37 2.55 -6.52
N PRO A 29 13.20 2.15 -5.55
CA PRO A 29 13.15 2.70 -4.19
C PRO A 29 13.24 4.23 -4.13
N TRP A 30 14.00 4.86 -5.02
CA TRP A 30 14.17 6.32 -5.10
C TRP A 30 13.01 7.05 -5.81
N GLU A 31 12.12 6.34 -6.50
CA GLU A 31 10.94 6.92 -7.16
C GLU A 31 9.78 7.12 -6.18
N LYS A 32 9.85 6.55 -4.97
CA LYS A 32 8.80 6.65 -3.96
C LYS A 32 8.47 8.09 -3.57
N SER A 33 9.47 8.97 -3.52
CA SER A 33 9.29 10.40 -3.22
C SER A 33 8.47 11.15 -4.28
N LEU A 34 8.44 10.65 -5.51
CA LEU A 34 7.66 11.23 -6.61
C LEU A 34 6.23 10.70 -6.66
N LEU A 35 5.98 9.52 -6.07
CA LEU A 35 4.67 8.87 -6.03
C LEU A 35 3.82 9.33 -4.84
N ALA A 36 4.43 9.58 -3.68
CA ALA A 36 3.73 10.04 -2.48
C ALA A 36 3.59 11.57 -2.51
N LYS A 37 2.47 12.07 -3.03
CA LYS A 37 2.20 13.51 -3.05
C LYS A 37 1.81 14.02 -1.66
N PRO A 38 2.06 15.31 -1.33
CA PRO A 38 1.66 15.89 -0.06
C PRO A 38 0.16 15.78 0.23
N GLU A 39 -0.70 15.81 -0.80
CA GLU A 39 -2.15 15.70 -0.61
C GLU A 39 -2.61 14.27 -0.27
N MET A 40 -1.71 13.29 -0.36
CA MET A 40 -1.96 11.89 0.03
C MET A 40 -1.60 11.64 1.50
N THR A 41 -1.11 12.64 2.24
CA THR A 41 -0.85 12.49 3.67
C THR A 41 -2.15 12.38 4.43
N MET A 42 -2.18 11.47 5.42
CA MET A 42 -3.18 11.54 6.48
C MET A 42 -3.09 12.92 7.14
N ASP A 43 -4.21 13.50 7.55
CA ASP A 43 -4.24 14.78 8.25
C ASP A 43 -3.55 15.91 7.46
N SER A 44 -3.88 16.04 6.17
CA SER A 44 -3.30 17.06 5.28
C SER A 44 -3.50 18.50 5.77
N ASP A 45 -4.55 18.75 6.57
CA ASP A 45 -4.74 20.00 7.30
C ASP A 45 -4.26 19.83 8.76
N GLY A 46 -3.14 20.48 9.08
CA GLY A 46 -2.56 20.43 10.43
C GLY A 46 -3.42 21.06 11.51
N LEU A 47 -4.29 22.02 11.18
CA LEU A 47 -5.20 22.64 12.15
C LEU A 47 -6.32 21.68 12.52
N GLU A 48 -6.93 21.04 11.51
CA GLU A 48 -7.96 20.02 11.74
C GLU A 48 -7.41 18.81 12.50
N ALA A 49 -6.19 18.39 12.18
CA ALA A 49 -5.50 17.32 12.88
C ALA A 49 -5.34 17.64 14.38
N GLN A 50 -4.88 18.86 14.70
CA GLN A 50 -4.70 19.30 16.09
C GLN A 50 -6.03 19.36 16.86
N PHE A 51 -7.11 19.81 16.22
CA PHE A 51 -8.41 19.82 16.87
C PHE A 51 -8.94 18.41 17.13
N THR A 52 -8.82 17.53 16.14
CA THR A 52 -9.26 16.13 16.24
C THR A 52 -8.53 15.42 17.39
N GLN A 53 -7.22 15.62 17.46
CA GLN A 53 -6.35 15.17 18.54
C GLN A 53 -6.79 15.64 19.91
N HIS A 54 -7.03 16.95 20.04
CA HIS A 54 -7.44 17.54 21.29
C HIS A 54 -8.77 16.95 21.78
N ILE A 55 -9.72 16.76 20.86
CA ILE A 55 -11.03 16.16 21.16
C ILE A 55 -10.88 14.70 21.58
N LEU A 56 -10.14 13.89 20.83
CA LEU A 56 -9.97 12.46 21.11
C LEU A 56 -9.19 12.23 22.41
N GLY A 57 -8.07 12.93 22.62
CA GLY A 57 -7.32 12.85 23.87
C GLY A 57 -8.16 13.23 25.09
N SER A 58 -9.03 14.24 24.96
CA SER A 58 -9.95 14.63 26.03
C SER A 58 -11.04 13.60 26.29
N LYS A 59 -11.55 12.93 25.24
CA LYS A 59 -12.60 11.90 25.37
C LYS A 59 -12.06 10.59 25.91
N GLU A 60 -10.84 10.22 25.53
CA GLU A 60 -10.25 8.93 25.85
C GLU A 60 -9.40 8.97 27.12
N GLY A 61 -8.97 10.16 27.57
CA GLY A 61 -8.03 10.30 28.68
C GLY A 61 -6.65 9.71 28.37
N SER A 62 -6.36 9.47 27.09
CA SER A 62 -5.12 8.91 26.58
C SER A 62 -4.17 10.03 26.15
N SER A 63 -2.87 9.77 26.20
CA SER A 63 -1.84 10.69 25.71
C SER A 63 -0.77 9.92 24.93
N GLY A 64 -0.38 10.47 23.79
CA GLY A 64 0.52 9.80 22.85
C GLY A 64 -0.18 8.77 21.97
N GLY A 65 0.50 8.34 20.90
CA GLY A 65 0.02 7.26 20.01
C GLY A 65 -0.90 7.70 18.87
N TYR A 66 -1.21 8.99 18.73
CA TYR A 66 -1.95 9.47 17.57
C TYR A 66 -1.04 9.71 16.38
N GLY A 67 -1.58 9.38 15.21
CA GLY A 67 -0.91 9.53 13.94
C GLY A 67 0.00 8.35 13.65
N VAL A 68 0.26 8.14 12.38
CA VAL A 68 1.27 7.21 11.87
C VAL A 68 2.24 8.04 11.05
N GLY A 69 3.53 7.67 11.01
CA GLY A 69 4.48 8.36 10.15
C GLY A 69 3.94 8.41 8.72
N GLY A 70 3.72 9.63 8.22
CA GLY A 70 3.07 9.89 6.95
C GLY A 70 3.89 9.41 5.75
N GLY A 71 3.20 9.23 4.62
CA GLY A 71 3.76 8.77 3.35
C GLY A 71 4.89 9.67 2.84
N GLY A 72 6.13 9.24 3.12
CA GLY A 72 7.39 9.77 2.60
C GLY A 72 8.38 8.62 2.34
N CYS A 73 9.69 8.86 2.27
CA CYS A 73 10.74 7.87 1.90
C CYS A 73 10.79 6.54 2.70
N GLY A 74 9.84 6.30 3.61
CA GLY A 74 9.80 5.13 4.49
C GLY A 74 10.79 5.23 5.64
N CYS A 75 11.39 6.40 5.83
CA CYS A 75 12.33 6.69 6.89
C CYS A 75 11.52 7.15 8.13
N ASN A 76 10.81 6.22 8.78
CA ASN A 76 10.49 6.37 10.21
C ASN A 76 11.74 6.04 11.02
#